data_AF-A0A966UWN0-F1
#
_entry.id   AF-A0A966UWN0-F1
#
_cell.length_a   1.000
_cell.length_b   1.000
_cell.length_c   1.000
_cell.angle_alpha   90.00
_cell.angle_beta   90.00
_cell.angle_gamma   90.00
#
_symmetry.space_group_name_H-M   'P 1'
#
loop_
_entity.id
_entity.type
_entity.pdbx_description
1 polymer ?
#
loop_
_entity_poly.entity_id
_entity_poly.type
_entity_poly.pdbx_seq_one_letter_code
_entity_poly.pdbx_strand_id
1 'polypeptide(L)'
;MNHSRHGALTTLALIFSPARSSAAVAEKKVPTLIRLKSVIAWPAPKARNTAKSHGSALGAEEVAATKVELGLPQEDFYFPADVQEHVRKVVARNKSLRDDWEKSFTSWKNVNAKGAELLSRLREHKLPAGWNSAWPTYPPEKEVATRKASGDVINAMAKYLPELFGGSADLADSNNTTIEEGGSFLPASSSMKHANPYGRVIHFGIREHAMGAIANGIALHGLLRPFVGTFLVFSDYMRGAVRLSALMKLPVTYVWTHDSIGLGEDGPTHQPVEHIAALRAIPGLDVVRPADANEVVVAWREIVNRSNPVGLLLSRQNLPVINREKFASSDGVARGAYALNDVARPDVILIATGSEVSLALSAAELLAGENIKARVV
;
A
#
# COMPACT_ATOMS: atom_id res chain seq x y z
N MET A 1 27.01 45.94 19.95
CA MET A 1 26.10 44.84 20.33
C MET A 1 24.69 45.03 19.75
N ASN A 2 24.53 45.12 18.41
CA ASN A 2 23.18 45.22 17.81
C ASN A 2 23.06 44.63 16.39
N HIS A 3 24.01 43.81 15.94
CA HIS A 3 24.02 43.25 14.58
C HIS A 3 23.49 41.80 14.46
N SER A 4 23.20 41.08 15.55
CA SER A 4 22.71 39.69 15.48
C SER A 4 21.18 39.54 15.42
N ARG A 5 20.41 40.48 15.98
CA ARG A 5 18.93 40.42 15.96
C ARG A 5 18.34 40.59 14.55
N HIS A 6 19.03 41.28 13.65
CA HIS A 6 18.56 41.48 12.27
C HIS A 6 18.66 40.21 11.40
N GLY A 7 19.54 39.26 11.71
CA GLY A 7 19.73 38.01 10.96
C GLY A 7 18.64 36.95 11.20
N ALA A 8 18.06 36.93 12.40
CA ALA A 8 17.02 35.96 12.77
C ALA A 8 15.65 36.33 12.15
N LEU A 9 15.30 37.62 12.15
CA LEU A 9 14.10 38.14 11.47
C LEU A 9 14.17 37.96 9.94
N THR A 10 15.35 38.05 9.33
CA THR A 10 15.51 37.80 7.88
C THR A 10 15.29 36.34 7.50
N THR A 11 15.57 35.39 8.38
CA THR A 11 15.47 33.96 8.03
C THR A 11 14.03 33.44 8.08
N LEU A 12 13.21 33.84 9.06
CA LEU A 12 11.77 33.49 9.08
C LEU A 12 11.01 34.16 7.91
N ALA A 13 11.35 35.42 7.59
CA ALA A 13 10.80 36.14 6.45
C ALA A 13 11.22 35.54 5.08
N LEU A 14 12.35 34.82 5.02
CA LEU A 14 12.82 34.13 3.81
C LEU A 14 12.29 32.69 3.68
N ILE A 15 12.06 31.98 4.79
CA ILE A 15 11.48 30.63 4.83
C ILE A 15 9.99 30.66 4.48
N PHE A 16 9.26 31.64 5.02
CA PHE A 16 7.84 31.88 4.77
C PHE A 16 7.60 33.17 3.99
N SER A 17 8.51 33.56 3.08
CA SER A 17 8.18 34.60 2.12
C SER A 17 6.88 34.17 1.42
N PRO A 18 5.74 34.86 1.64
CA PRO A 18 4.47 34.44 1.05
C PRO A 18 4.60 34.32 -0.46
N ALA A 19 5.50 35.09 -1.09
CA ALA A 19 5.79 35.02 -2.51
C ALA A 19 6.32 33.66 -2.97
N ARG A 20 7.20 32.97 -2.22
CA ARG A 20 7.73 31.66 -2.64
C ARG A 20 6.69 30.55 -2.53
N SER A 21 5.96 30.52 -1.42
CA SER A 21 4.85 29.57 -1.25
C SER A 21 3.74 29.85 -2.25
N SER A 22 3.38 31.11 -2.48
CA SER A 22 2.39 31.51 -3.49
C SER A 22 2.84 31.16 -4.91
N ALA A 23 4.12 31.35 -5.25
CA ALA A 23 4.66 30.93 -6.56
C ALA A 23 4.58 29.41 -6.74
N ALA A 24 4.95 28.64 -5.72
CA ALA A 24 4.82 27.18 -5.75
C ALA A 24 3.35 26.73 -5.85
N VAL A 25 2.42 27.41 -5.19
CA VAL A 25 0.98 27.15 -5.29
C VAL A 25 0.41 27.57 -6.65
N ALA A 26 0.95 28.62 -7.26
CA ALA A 26 0.53 29.13 -8.56
C ALA A 26 1.01 28.25 -9.72
N GLU A 27 2.14 27.55 -9.57
CA GLU A 27 2.59 26.55 -10.53
C GLU A 27 1.68 25.31 -10.51
N LYS A 28 1.05 25.00 -11.65
CA LYS A 28 0.06 23.91 -11.78
C LYS A 28 0.51 22.78 -12.71
N LYS A 29 1.64 22.94 -13.41
CA LYS A 29 2.11 22.02 -14.44
C LYS A 29 3.17 21.05 -13.95
N VAL A 30 3.90 21.41 -12.89
CA VAL A 30 5.04 20.62 -12.39
C VAL A 30 5.09 20.60 -10.85
N PRO A 31 5.63 19.54 -10.23
CA PRO A 31 5.96 19.57 -8.82
C PRO A 31 7.08 20.58 -8.54
N THR A 32 7.02 21.26 -7.39
CA THR A 32 8.00 22.30 -7.00
C THR A 32 8.79 21.87 -5.77
N LEU A 33 10.12 21.97 -5.82
CA LEU A 33 11.01 21.80 -4.67
C LEU A 33 11.42 23.16 -4.11
N ILE A 34 11.09 23.45 -2.85
CA ILE A 34 11.54 24.65 -2.14
C ILE A 34 12.79 24.32 -1.32
N ARG A 35 13.96 24.76 -1.79
CA ARG A 35 15.24 24.60 -1.06
C ARG A 35 15.35 25.59 0.10
N LEU A 36 15.14 25.11 1.33
CA LEU A 36 15.37 25.87 2.55
C LEU A 36 16.82 25.70 3.01
N LYS A 37 17.62 26.77 2.95
CA LYS A 37 18.96 26.79 3.56
C LYS A 37 18.80 27.18 5.03
N SER A 38 18.93 26.21 5.93
CA SER A 38 18.87 26.40 7.38
C SER A 38 20.24 26.14 8.02
N VAL A 39 20.36 26.42 9.32
CA VAL A 39 21.50 26.00 10.13
C VAL A 39 21.01 25.09 11.24
N ILE A 40 21.51 23.85 11.29
CA ILE A 40 21.13 22.90 12.33
C ILE A 40 21.48 23.45 13.71
N ALA A 41 20.57 23.21 14.68
CA ALA A 41 20.66 23.69 16.06
C ALA A 41 20.85 25.22 16.20
N TRP A 42 20.40 26.03 15.24
CA TRP A 42 20.29 27.46 15.49
C TRP A 42 19.21 27.74 16.56
N PRO A 43 19.47 28.56 17.59
CA PRO A 43 20.65 29.39 17.84
C PRO A 43 21.59 28.87 18.95
N ALA A 44 21.63 27.56 19.21
CA ALA A 44 22.44 26.97 20.26
C ALA A 44 23.94 27.32 20.11
N PRO A 45 24.54 28.09 21.04
CA PRO A 45 25.83 28.75 20.80
C PRO A 45 27.00 27.81 20.47
N LYS A 46 27.09 26.66 21.13
CA LYS A 46 28.18 25.67 20.94
C LYS A 46 27.74 24.50 20.05
N ALA A 47 26.44 24.25 19.94
CA ALA A 47 25.89 23.13 19.18
C ALA A 47 25.50 23.47 17.73
N ARG A 48 25.36 24.77 17.39
CA ARG A 48 25.02 25.22 16.02
C ARG A 48 25.99 24.65 14.99
N ASN A 49 25.43 24.13 13.89
CA ASN A 49 26.19 23.61 12.75
C ASN A 49 27.09 22.41 13.09
N THR A 50 26.71 21.60 14.08
CA THR A 50 27.44 20.38 14.46
C THR A 50 26.65 19.12 14.14
N ALA A 51 27.35 18.02 13.82
CA ALA A 51 26.69 16.72 13.63
C ALA A 51 26.12 16.17 14.95
N LYS A 52 26.77 16.46 16.08
CA LYS A 52 26.36 15.98 17.41
C LYS A 52 24.97 16.48 17.82
N SER A 53 24.55 17.65 17.32
CA SER A 53 23.21 18.19 17.61
C SER A 53 22.07 17.50 16.85
N HIS A 54 22.34 16.51 16.00
CA HIS A 54 21.31 15.88 15.16
C HIS A 54 20.41 14.91 15.92
N GLY A 55 20.97 14.03 16.75
CA GLY A 55 20.26 12.89 17.32
C GLY A 55 20.42 12.73 18.83
N SER A 56 20.87 13.77 19.53
CA SER A 56 21.13 13.72 20.97
C SER A 56 20.59 14.96 21.66
N ALA A 57 20.19 14.81 22.93
CA ALA A 57 19.85 15.95 23.77
C ALA A 57 21.04 16.92 23.84
N LEU A 58 20.76 18.23 23.83
CA LEU A 58 21.80 19.27 23.84
C LEU A 58 22.54 19.36 25.18
N GLY A 59 21.90 18.91 26.27
CA GLY A 59 22.42 19.04 27.63
C GLY A 59 22.01 20.36 28.29
N ALA A 60 21.98 20.35 29.63
CA ALA A 60 21.43 21.46 30.43
C ALA A 60 22.18 22.79 30.21
N GLU A 61 23.52 22.76 30.14
CA GLU A 61 24.34 23.95 29.91
C GLU A 61 24.02 24.63 28.57
N GLU A 62 23.91 23.83 27.51
CA GLU A 62 23.64 24.33 26.17
C GLU A 62 22.21 24.85 26.05
N VAL A 63 21.24 24.16 26.68
CA VAL A 63 19.85 24.63 26.75
C VAL A 63 19.78 25.97 27.48
N ALA A 64 20.44 26.12 28.63
CA ALA A 64 20.47 27.36 29.39
C ALA A 64 21.09 28.52 28.57
N ALA A 65 22.21 28.27 27.90
CA ALA A 65 22.86 29.24 27.01
C ALA A 65 21.97 29.61 25.81
N THR A 66 21.24 28.64 25.24
CA THR A 66 20.31 28.88 24.13
C THR A 66 19.12 29.73 24.56
N LYS A 67 18.58 29.51 25.77
CA LYS A 67 17.52 30.34 26.34
C LYS A 67 17.97 31.80 26.49
N VAL A 68 19.22 32.03 26.94
CA VAL A 68 19.82 33.38 27.01
C VAL A 68 19.92 34.02 25.62
N GLU A 69 20.42 33.30 24.61
CA GLU A 69 20.53 33.80 23.22
C GLU A 69 19.16 34.18 22.63
N LEU A 70 18.11 33.41 22.96
CA LEU A 70 16.73 33.68 22.54
C LEU A 70 16.02 34.76 23.37
N GLY A 71 16.61 35.22 24.47
CA GLY A 71 15.97 36.13 25.43
C GLY A 71 14.79 35.49 26.17
N LEU A 72 14.80 34.17 26.36
CA LEU A 72 13.78 33.40 27.07
C LEU A 72 14.14 33.23 28.56
N PRO A 73 13.14 33.07 29.45
CA PRO A 73 13.40 32.71 30.84
C PRO A 73 14.00 31.31 30.93
N GLN A 74 14.65 31.01 32.07
CA GLN A 74 15.28 29.71 32.31
C GLN A 74 14.27 28.59 32.63
N GLU A 75 12.98 28.91 32.75
CA GLU A 75 11.88 27.96 32.98
C GLU A 75 11.77 26.92 31.86
N ASP A 76 11.49 25.67 32.22
CA ASP A 76 11.24 24.58 31.27
C ASP A 76 9.77 24.59 30.82
N PHE A 77 9.54 24.25 29.53
CA PHE A 77 8.21 24.30 28.91
C PHE A 77 7.51 25.67 29.00
N TYR A 78 8.28 26.76 29.14
CA TYR A 78 7.74 28.12 29.13
C TYR A 78 6.96 28.41 27.84
N PHE A 79 5.67 28.75 27.99
CA PHE A 79 4.78 29.03 26.87
C PHE A 79 4.00 30.34 27.10
N PRO A 80 4.48 31.46 26.55
CA PRO A 80 3.86 32.78 26.71
C PRO A 80 2.41 32.85 26.23
N ALA A 81 1.58 33.61 26.95
CA ALA A 81 0.17 33.78 26.64
C ALA A 81 -0.08 34.43 25.26
N ASP A 82 0.77 35.36 24.83
CA ASP A 82 0.69 36.02 23.52
C ASP A 82 1.00 35.05 22.36
N VAL A 83 1.99 34.16 22.53
CA VAL A 83 2.27 33.08 21.57
C VAL A 83 1.10 32.10 21.53
N GLN A 84 0.56 31.71 22.68
CA GLN A 84 -0.61 30.84 22.75
C GLN A 84 -1.82 31.46 22.03
N GLU A 85 -2.11 32.74 22.28
CA GLU A 85 -3.19 33.47 21.62
C GLU A 85 -2.97 33.54 20.11
N HIS A 86 -1.74 33.86 19.67
CA HIS A 86 -1.40 33.89 18.25
C HIS A 86 -1.61 32.53 17.57
N VAL A 87 -1.08 31.44 18.15
CA VAL A 87 -1.23 30.08 17.58
C VAL A 87 -2.71 29.69 17.51
N ARG A 88 -3.52 30.04 18.53
CA ARG A 88 -4.96 29.74 18.55
C ARG A 88 -5.76 30.44 17.44
N LYS A 89 -5.25 31.52 16.83
CA LYS A 89 -5.88 32.16 15.65
C LYS A 89 -6.03 31.20 14.47
N VAL A 90 -5.25 30.11 14.40
CA VAL A 90 -5.40 29.06 13.39
C VAL A 90 -6.78 28.41 13.41
N VAL A 91 -7.42 28.30 14.59
CA VAL A 91 -8.73 27.68 14.74
C VAL A 91 -9.78 28.51 14.01
N ALA A 92 -9.84 29.83 14.27
CA ALA A 92 -10.77 30.73 13.62
C ALA A 92 -10.55 30.77 12.10
N ARG A 93 -9.28 30.87 11.66
CA ARG A 93 -8.91 30.85 10.23
C ARG A 93 -9.39 29.57 9.54
N ASN A 94 -9.09 28.41 10.11
CA ASN A 94 -9.44 27.12 9.51
C ASN A 94 -10.95 26.84 9.59
N LYS A 95 -11.64 27.37 10.62
CA LYS A 95 -13.11 27.30 10.70
C LYS A 95 -13.74 28.01 9.51
N SER A 96 -13.30 29.24 9.19
CA SER A 96 -13.82 29.98 8.04
C SER A 96 -13.60 29.21 6.73
N LEU A 97 -12.39 28.69 6.50
CA LEU A 97 -12.08 27.88 5.31
C LEU A 97 -12.94 26.61 5.23
N ARG A 98 -13.20 25.97 6.38
CA ARG A 98 -14.05 24.78 6.45
C ARG A 98 -15.52 25.12 6.19
N ASP A 99 -16.03 26.21 6.76
CA ASP A 99 -17.40 26.66 6.55
C ASP A 99 -17.64 26.96 5.06
N ASP A 100 -16.69 27.61 4.39
CA ASP A 100 -16.78 27.90 2.95
C ASP A 100 -16.71 26.62 2.12
N TRP A 101 -15.81 25.70 2.45
CA TRP A 101 -15.76 24.38 1.82
C TRP A 101 -17.08 23.61 2.01
N GLU A 102 -17.68 23.64 3.20
CA GLU A 102 -18.92 22.92 3.51
C GLU A 102 -20.12 23.48 2.72
N LYS A 103 -20.17 24.80 2.50
CA LYS A 103 -21.15 25.42 1.59
C LYS A 103 -20.97 24.92 0.15
N SER A 104 -19.75 24.96 -0.38
CA SER A 104 -19.44 24.46 -1.72
C SER A 104 -19.72 22.97 -1.86
N PHE A 105 -19.38 22.18 -0.84
CA PHE A 105 -19.61 20.74 -0.80
C PHE A 105 -21.11 20.41 -0.75
N THR A 106 -21.89 21.17 0.01
CA THR A 106 -23.35 21.02 0.06
C THR A 106 -23.99 21.34 -1.29
N SER A 107 -23.56 22.43 -1.94
CA SER A 107 -24.00 22.76 -3.30
C SER A 107 -23.65 21.63 -4.30
N TRP A 108 -22.42 21.13 -4.25
CA TRP A 108 -21.97 20.01 -5.08
C TRP A 108 -22.81 18.74 -4.85
N LYS A 109 -23.12 18.38 -3.60
CA LYS A 109 -23.96 17.21 -3.29
C LYS A 109 -25.35 17.32 -3.92
N ASN A 110 -25.96 18.51 -3.87
CA ASN A 110 -27.31 18.74 -4.40
C ASN A 110 -27.37 18.59 -5.93
N VAL A 111 -26.29 18.95 -6.64
CA VAL A 111 -26.22 18.83 -8.11
C VAL A 111 -25.57 17.53 -8.60
N ASN A 112 -24.97 16.73 -7.69
CA ASN A 112 -24.28 15.49 -8.00
C ASN A 112 -24.65 14.36 -7.03
N ALA A 113 -25.94 13.98 -7.01
CA ALA A 113 -26.47 12.98 -6.08
C ALA A 113 -25.71 11.64 -6.16
N LYS A 114 -25.42 11.13 -7.37
CA LYS A 114 -24.69 9.87 -7.57
C LYS A 114 -23.26 9.95 -7.03
N GLY A 115 -22.55 11.05 -7.28
CA GLY A 115 -21.21 11.27 -6.74
C GLY A 115 -21.20 11.41 -5.23
N ALA A 116 -22.22 12.04 -4.66
CA ALA A 116 -22.39 12.18 -3.21
C ALA A 116 -22.64 10.83 -2.53
N GLU A 117 -23.50 9.99 -3.11
CA GLU A 117 -23.77 8.62 -2.63
C GLU A 117 -22.49 7.77 -2.70
N LEU A 118 -21.77 7.80 -3.83
CA LEU A 118 -20.49 7.12 -3.97
C LEU A 118 -19.49 7.59 -2.91
N LEU A 119 -19.32 8.90 -2.74
CA LEU A 119 -18.39 9.45 -1.75
C LEU A 119 -18.77 9.06 -0.31
N SER A 120 -20.06 9.03 0.04
CA SER A 120 -20.52 8.56 1.35
C SER A 120 -20.13 7.09 1.56
N ARG A 121 -20.43 6.24 0.56
CA ARG A 121 -20.05 4.82 0.58
C ARG A 121 -18.55 4.63 0.80
N LEU A 122 -17.71 5.38 0.07
CA LEU A 122 -16.25 5.29 0.17
C LEU A 122 -15.74 5.74 1.54
N ARG A 123 -16.26 6.84 2.09
CA ARG A 123 -15.88 7.36 3.42
C ARG A 123 -16.32 6.43 4.56
N GLU A 124 -17.43 5.73 4.37
CA GLU A 124 -17.93 4.73 5.32
C GLU A 124 -17.27 3.35 5.12
N HIS A 125 -16.35 3.22 4.16
CA HIS A 125 -15.69 1.98 3.78
C HIS A 125 -16.65 0.82 3.45
N LYS A 126 -17.84 1.14 2.92
CA LYS A 126 -18.87 0.16 2.56
C LYS A 126 -18.64 -0.40 1.15
N LEU A 127 -18.93 -1.69 0.98
CA LEU A 127 -18.92 -2.35 -0.32
C LEU A 127 -20.33 -2.31 -0.95
N PRO A 128 -20.45 -2.19 -2.29
CA PRO A 128 -21.74 -2.31 -2.95
C PRO A 128 -22.38 -3.67 -2.70
N ALA A 129 -23.71 -3.73 -2.68
CA ALA A 129 -24.41 -5.01 -2.61
C ALA A 129 -24.04 -5.89 -3.81
N GLY A 130 -23.71 -7.16 -3.56
CA GLY A 130 -23.34 -8.11 -4.62
C GLY A 130 -22.06 -7.78 -5.38
N TRP A 131 -21.14 -6.99 -4.80
CA TRP A 131 -19.88 -6.55 -5.42
C TRP A 131 -18.99 -7.70 -5.93
N ASN A 132 -19.17 -8.91 -5.40
CA ASN A 132 -18.44 -10.12 -5.79
C ASN A 132 -19.31 -11.18 -6.49
N SER A 133 -20.54 -10.84 -6.91
CA SER A 133 -21.49 -11.82 -7.47
C SER A 133 -21.11 -12.34 -8.85
N ALA A 134 -20.37 -11.56 -9.64
CA ALA A 134 -19.94 -11.91 -11.00
C ALA A 134 -18.46 -12.32 -11.07
N TRP A 135 -17.89 -12.79 -9.95
CA TRP A 135 -16.50 -13.23 -9.92
C TRP A 135 -16.32 -14.58 -10.60
N PRO A 136 -15.15 -14.83 -11.22
CA PRO A 136 -14.92 -16.05 -11.95
C PRO A 136 -14.99 -17.27 -11.04
N THR A 137 -15.48 -18.38 -11.58
CA THR A 137 -15.35 -19.71 -11.00
C THR A 137 -14.60 -20.59 -12.00
N TYR A 138 -13.75 -21.47 -11.49
CA TYR A 138 -12.90 -22.30 -12.31
C TYR A 138 -13.30 -23.76 -12.12
N PRO A 139 -13.64 -24.48 -13.21
CA PRO A 139 -13.99 -25.89 -13.13
C PRO A 139 -12.72 -26.77 -13.10
N PRO A 140 -12.78 -27.97 -12.50
CA PRO A 140 -11.60 -28.79 -12.22
C PRO A 140 -10.90 -29.35 -13.46
N GLU A 141 -11.51 -29.30 -14.64
CA GLU A 141 -10.92 -29.76 -15.91
C GLU A 141 -9.93 -28.73 -16.52
N LYS A 142 -9.78 -27.56 -15.89
CA LYS A 142 -8.86 -26.52 -16.34
C LYS A 142 -7.59 -26.48 -15.51
N GLU A 143 -6.54 -25.98 -16.15
CA GLU A 143 -5.34 -25.53 -15.46
C GLU A 143 -5.17 -24.02 -15.69
N VAL A 144 -4.91 -23.28 -14.63
CA VAL A 144 -4.84 -21.82 -14.67
C VAL A 144 -3.73 -21.34 -13.75
N ALA A 145 -2.83 -20.51 -14.28
CA ALA A 145 -1.84 -19.84 -13.46
C ALA A 145 -2.53 -18.88 -12.48
N THR A 146 -2.11 -18.87 -11.23
CA THR A 146 -2.77 -18.02 -10.20
C THR A 146 -2.60 -16.52 -10.49
N ARG A 147 -1.54 -16.10 -11.20
CA ARG A 147 -1.45 -14.73 -11.75
C ARG A 147 -2.57 -14.38 -12.71
N LYS A 148 -2.93 -15.32 -13.60
CA LYS A 148 -4.00 -15.13 -14.59
C LYS A 148 -5.36 -15.06 -13.89
N ALA A 149 -5.60 -15.95 -12.93
CA ALA A 149 -6.80 -15.91 -12.10
C ALA A 149 -6.90 -14.59 -11.31
N SER A 150 -5.78 -14.08 -10.80
CA SER A 150 -5.74 -12.77 -10.11
C SER A 150 -6.13 -11.63 -11.05
N GLY A 151 -5.64 -11.63 -12.28
CA GLY A 151 -6.05 -10.65 -13.30
C GLY A 151 -7.53 -10.71 -13.64
N ASP A 152 -8.10 -11.92 -13.75
CA ASP A 152 -9.53 -12.10 -13.98
C ASP A 152 -10.37 -11.52 -12.83
N VAL A 153 -9.93 -11.74 -11.58
CA VAL A 153 -10.59 -11.19 -10.38
C VAL A 153 -10.44 -9.67 -10.33
N ILE A 154 -9.25 -9.10 -10.61
CA ILE A 154 -9.05 -7.64 -10.70
C ILE A 154 -10.06 -7.01 -11.67
N ASN A 155 -10.25 -7.62 -12.84
CA ASN A 155 -11.18 -7.11 -13.85
C ASN A 155 -12.65 -7.30 -13.47
N ALA A 156 -13.00 -8.40 -12.79
CA ALA A 156 -14.34 -8.57 -12.23
C ALA A 156 -14.62 -7.53 -11.12
N MET A 157 -13.67 -7.29 -10.23
CA MET A 157 -13.76 -6.29 -9.16
C MET A 157 -13.91 -4.86 -9.70
N ALA A 158 -13.13 -4.50 -10.72
CA ALA A 158 -13.10 -3.15 -11.27
C ALA A 158 -14.44 -2.67 -11.85
N LYS A 159 -15.36 -3.61 -12.15
CA LYS A 159 -16.74 -3.31 -12.58
C LYS A 159 -17.62 -2.80 -11.45
N TYR A 160 -17.32 -3.18 -10.20
CA TYR A 160 -18.12 -2.84 -9.01
C TYR A 160 -17.41 -1.85 -8.08
N LEU A 161 -16.08 -1.84 -8.07
CA LEU A 161 -15.26 -1.03 -7.18
C LEU A 161 -14.53 0.06 -7.98
N PRO A 162 -15.16 1.23 -8.21
CA PRO A 162 -14.50 2.36 -8.87
C PRO A 162 -13.29 2.89 -8.10
N GLU A 163 -13.21 2.61 -6.80
CA GLU A 163 -12.07 2.94 -5.94
C GLU A 163 -10.84 2.02 -6.13
N LEU A 164 -10.96 0.93 -6.90
CA LEU A 164 -9.81 0.08 -7.23
C LEU A 164 -8.87 0.84 -8.17
N PHE A 165 -7.63 1.04 -7.74
CA PHE A 165 -6.67 1.91 -8.40
C PHE A 165 -5.27 1.32 -8.24
N GLY A 166 -4.52 1.11 -9.31
CA GLY A 166 -3.26 0.40 -9.16
C GLY A 166 -2.54 0.15 -10.46
N GLY A 167 -1.51 -0.68 -10.42
CA GLY A 167 -0.72 -0.97 -11.60
C GLY A 167 0.50 -1.81 -11.27
N SER A 168 1.54 -1.69 -12.08
CA SER A 168 2.75 -2.51 -11.93
C SER A 168 4.02 -1.71 -12.20
N ALA A 169 5.13 -2.19 -11.65
CA ALA A 169 6.47 -1.71 -11.93
C ALA A 169 6.97 -2.22 -13.30
N ASP A 170 6.33 -1.74 -14.38
CA ASP A 170 6.64 -2.10 -15.78
C ASP A 170 6.40 -3.58 -16.16
N LEU A 171 5.69 -4.32 -15.33
CA LEU A 171 5.42 -5.75 -15.49
C LEU A 171 3.92 -6.05 -15.60
N ALA A 172 3.11 -5.09 -16.05
CA ALA A 172 1.65 -5.18 -15.96
C ALA A 172 1.07 -6.42 -16.67
N ASP A 173 1.59 -6.74 -17.85
CA ASP A 173 1.18 -7.92 -18.61
C ASP A 173 1.70 -9.21 -17.96
N SER A 174 2.95 -9.21 -17.51
CA SER A 174 3.58 -10.35 -16.82
C SER A 174 2.93 -10.67 -15.47
N ASN A 175 2.43 -9.64 -14.77
CA ASN A 175 1.73 -9.78 -13.49
C ASN A 175 0.21 -9.96 -13.65
N ASN A 176 -0.34 -9.73 -14.84
CA ASN A 176 -1.77 -9.68 -15.11
C ASN A 176 -2.52 -8.66 -14.22
N THR A 177 -1.98 -7.45 -14.09
CA THR A 177 -2.51 -6.41 -13.18
C THR A 177 -3.28 -5.29 -13.86
N THR A 178 -3.39 -5.31 -15.19
CA THR A 178 -4.10 -4.25 -15.94
C THR A 178 -5.61 -4.33 -15.69
N ILE A 179 -6.22 -3.19 -15.35
CA ILE A 179 -7.66 -3.02 -15.35
C ILE A 179 -8.11 -2.71 -16.79
N GLU A 180 -8.79 -3.65 -17.42
CA GLU A 180 -9.45 -3.48 -18.71
C GLU A 180 -10.45 -2.33 -18.65
N GLU A 181 -10.47 -1.49 -19.69
CA GLU A 181 -11.26 -0.25 -19.73
C GLU A 181 -10.99 0.73 -18.56
N GLY A 182 -9.93 0.49 -17.77
CA GLY A 182 -9.55 1.34 -16.64
C GLY A 182 -8.88 2.64 -17.04
N GLY A 183 -8.28 2.70 -18.24
CA GLY A 183 -7.50 3.83 -18.72
C GLY A 183 -6.16 4.00 -17.99
N SER A 184 -5.19 4.61 -18.68
CA SER A 184 -3.86 4.90 -18.14
C SER A 184 -3.88 6.22 -17.38
N PHE A 185 -3.54 6.20 -16.09
CA PHE A 185 -3.43 7.39 -15.24
C PHE A 185 -2.27 8.28 -15.70
N LEU A 186 -2.56 9.21 -16.58
CA LEU A 186 -1.58 10.07 -17.26
C LEU A 186 -2.20 11.44 -17.54
N PRO A 187 -1.38 12.50 -17.68
CA PRO A 187 -1.88 13.81 -18.10
C PRO A 187 -2.65 13.73 -19.42
N ALA A 188 -3.68 14.57 -19.57
CA ALA A 188 -4.46 14.64 -20.81
C ALA A 188 -3.62 15.03 -22.04
N SER A 189 -2.43 15.61 -21.83
CA SER A 189 -1.47 15.94 -22.88
C SER A 189 -0.58 14.76 -23.31
N SER A 190 -0.68 13.60 -22.67
CA SER A 190 0.11 12.43 -23.03
C SER A 190 -0.34 11.86 -24.38
N SER A 191 0.62 11.46 -25.22
CA SER A 191 0.35 10.78 -26.50
C SER A 191 0.13 9.28 -26.35
N MET A 192 0.28 8.72 -25.14
CA MET A 192 0.03 7.30 -24.90
C MET A 192 -1.45 6.95 -25.11
N LYS A 193 -1.68 5.79 -25.71
CA LYS A 193 -3.04 5.26 -25.89
C LYS A 193 -3.73 5.14 -24.53
N HIS A 194 -5.01 5.51 -24.47
CA HIS A 194 -5.84 5.48 -23.27
C HIS A 194 -5.36 6.38 -22.12
N ALA A 195 -4.50 7.38 -22.38
CA ALA A 195 -4.14 8.37 -21.38
C ALA A 195 -5.37 9.14 -20.88
N ASN A 196 -5.55 9.16 -19.56
CA ASN A 196 -6.67 9.80 -18.89
C ASN A 196 -6.20 10.28 -17.49
N PRO A 197 -6.40 11.56 -17.13
CA PRO A 197 -6.10 12.06 -15.78
C PRO A 197 -6.88 11.35 -14.67
N TYR A 198 -7.93 10.62 -15.02
CA TYR A 198 -8.76 9.80 -14.13
C TYR A 198 -8.66 8.31 -14.46
N GLY A 199 -7.67 7.89 -15.26
CA GLY A 199 -7.39 6.48 -15.51
C GLY A 199 -7.06 5.74 -14.21
N ARG A 200 -7.32 4.43 -14.16
CA ARG A 200 -7.13 3.61 -12.95
C ARG A 200 -5.88 2.75 -12.98
N VAL A 201 -5.16 2.75 -14.10
CA VAL A 201 -3.92 2.00 -14.29
C VAL A 201 -2.72 2.93 -14.19
N ILE A 202 -1.89 2.73 -13.17
CA ILE A 202 -0.66 3.51 -12.94
C ILE A 202 0.52 2.77 -13.57
N HIS A 203 1.31 3.52 -14.36
CA HIS A 203 2.56 3.05 -14.95
C HIS A 203 3.73 3.50 -14.08
N PHE A 204 4.12 2.70 -13.10
CA PHE A 204 5.17 3.09 -12.15
C PHE A 204 6.57 3.11 -12.78
N GLY A 205 6.79 2.34 -13.86
CA GLY A 205 8.11 1.99 -14.36
C GLY A 205 8.86 1.05 -13.40
N ILE A 206 10.09 0.68 -13.72
CA ILE A 206 10.94 -0.20 -12.90
C ILE A 206 11.38 0.55 -11.62
N ARG A 207 10.46 0.64 -10.64
CA ARG A 207 10.55 1.50 -9.46
C ARG A 207 9.81 0.93 -8.25
N GLU A 208 10.07 -0.32 -7.89
CA GLU A 208 9.33 -1.08 -6.86
C GLU A 208 9.26 -0.34 -5.52
N HIS A 209 10.37 0.21 -5.04
CA HIS A 209 10.41 0.94 -3.77
C HIS A 209 9.49 2.17 -3.81
N ALA A 210 9.61 2.99 -4.87
CA ALA A 210 8.78 4.18 -5.03
C ALA A 210 7.31 3.80 -5.22
N MET A 211 7.02 2.75 -6.00
CA MET A 211 5.68 2.19 -6.16
C MET A 211 5.05 1.82 -4.82
N GLY A 212 5.78 1.11 -3.96
CA GLY A 212 5.31 0.78 -2.60
C GLY A 212 5.03 2.03 -1.75
N ALA A 213 5.93 3.02 -1.77
CA ALA A 213 5.75 4.26 -1.02
C ALA A 213 4.58 5.11 -1.55
N ILE A 214 4.40 5.16 -2.88
CA ILE A 214 3.28 5.85 -3.54
C ILE A 214 1.97 5.16 -3.17
N ALA A 215 1.91 3.82 -3.18
CA ALA A 215 0.73 3.08 -2.74
C ALA A 215 0.35 3.39 -1.29
N ASN A 216 1.33 3.55 -0.40
CA ASN A 216 1.09 3.97 0.97
C ASN A 216 0.49 5.39 1.04
N GLY A 217 1.02 6.32 0.24
CA GLY A 217 0.45 7.67 0.11
C GLY A 217 -0.99 7.66 -0.40
N ILE A 218 -1.29 6.82 -1.40
CA ILE A 218 -2.65 6.63 -1.94
C ILE A 218 -3.60 6.09 -0.85
N ALA A 219 -3.17 5.08 -0.10
CA ALA A 219 -3.96 4.52 1.00
C ALA A 219 -4.20 5.56 2.11
N LEU A 220 -3.18 6.34 2.49
CA LEU A 220 -3.29 7.41 3.49
C LEU A 220 -4.27 8.52 3.06
N HIS A 221 -4.42 8.77 1.76
CA HIS A 221 -5.41 9.71 1.25
C HIS A 221 -6.86 9.22 1.44
N GLY A 222 -7.08 7.90 1.55
CA GLY A 222 -8.28 7.32 2.18
C GLY A 222 -9.52 7.04 1.32
N LEU A 223 -9.52 7.36 0.02
CA LEU A 223 -10.68 7.12 -0.88
C LEU A 223 -10.48 5.99 -1.88
N LEU A 224 -9.26 5.48 -2.00
CA LEU A 224 -8.86 4.50 -3.01
C LEU A 224 -8.39 3.20 -2.35
N ARG A 225 -8.50 2.10 -3.08
CA ARG A 225 -7.99 0.77 -2.72
C ARG A 225 -6.78 0.46 -3.62
N PRO A 226 -5.55 0.77 -3.16
CA PRO A 226 -4.36 0.59 -3.98
C PRO A 226 -3.93 -0.86 -4.08
N PHE A 227 -3.59 -1.29 -5.30
CA PHE A 227 -2.82 -2.51 -5.52
C PHE A 227 -1.60 -2.24 -6.41
N VAL A 228 -0.53 -3.01 -6.20
CA VAL A 228 0.73 -2.85 -6.93
C VAL A 228 1.34 -4.19 -7.30
N GLY A 229 1.82 -4.33 -8.53
CA GLY A 229 2.38 -5.56 -9.09
C GLY A 229 3.88 -5.51 -9.37
N THR A 230 4.59 -6.60 -9.04
CA THR A 230 5.94 -6.91 -9.53
C THR A 230 6.21 -8.42 -9.34
N PHE A 231 7.40 -8.92 -9.64
CA PHE A 231 7.79 -10.30 -9.32
C PHE A 231 8.10 -10.45 -7.83
N LEU A 232 7.84 -11.62 -7.26
CA LEU A 232 8.09 -11.89 -5.85
C LEU A 232 9.57 -11.70 -5.48
N VAL A 233 10.49 -12.05 -6.38
CA VAL A 233 11.93 -11.86 -6.16
C VAL A 233 12.31 -10.37 -5.99
N PHE A 234 11.53 -9.45 -6.58
CA PHE A 234 11.78 -8.01 -6.49
C PHE A 234 11.01 -7.37 -5.33
N SER A 235 10.30 -8.15 -4.52
CA SER A 235 9.70 -7.65 -3.27
C SER A 235 10.76 -7.09 -2.31
N ASP A 236 12.00 -7.58 -2.38
CA ASP A 236 13.12 -7.06 -1.60
C ASP A 236 13.44 -5.58 -1.92
N TYR A 237 13.26 -5.14 -3.18
CA TYR A 237 13.46 -3.75 -3.56
C TYR A 237 12.47 -2.80 -2.87
N MET A 238 11.29 -3.30 -2.47
CA MET A 238 10.23 -2.51 -1.84
C MET A 238 9.98 -2.84 -0.37
N ARG A 239 10.81 -3.69 0.25
CA ARG A 239 10.57 -4.21 1.61
C ARG A 239 10.43 -3.12 2.68
N GLY A 240 11.19 -2.02 2.55
CA GLY A 240 11.07 -0.86 3.44
C GLY A 240 9.69 -0.21 3.37
N ALA A 241 9.14 -0.05 2.17
CA ALA A 241 7.80 0.50 1.96
C ALA A 241 6.72 -0.46 2.48
N VAL A 242 6.83 -1.76 2.20
CA VAL A 242 5.90 -2.80 2.69
C VAL A 242 5.84 -2.81 4.22
N ARG A 243 7.00 -2.72 4.90
CA ARG A 243 7.07 -2.63 6.36
C ARG A 243 6.32 -1.41 6.89
N LEU A 244 6.41 -0.26 6.20
CA LEU A 244 5.67 0.93 6.58
C LEU A 244 4.16 0.75 6.41
N SER A 245 3.71 0.07 5.36
CA SER A 245 2.28 -0.26 5.16
C SER A 245 1.72 -1.08 6.30
N ALA A 246 2.45 -2.12 6.71
CA ALA A 246 2.11 -2.96 7.85
C ALA A 246 2.07 -2.16 9.16
N LEU A 247 3.11 -1.35 9.42
CA LEU A 247 3.18 -0.49 10.60
C LEU A 247 2.04 0.53 10.67
N MET A 248 1.68 1.13 9.53
CA MET A 248 0.61 2.11 9.41
C MET A 248 -0.78 1.47 9.23
N LYS A 249 -0.87 0.13 9.15
CA LYS A 249 -2.09 -0.64 8.90
C LYS A 249 -2.85 -0.19 7.64
N LEU A 250 -2.10 0.05 6.56
CA LEU A 250 -2.67 0.54 5.30
C LEU A 250 -3.17 -0.62 4.43
N PRO A 251 -4.38 -0.52 3.84
CA PRO A 251 -4.97 -1.56 2.99
C PRO A 251 -4.34 -1.60 1.59
N VAL A 252 -3.02 -1.79 1.51
CA VAL A 252 -2.29 -1.95 0.24
C VAL A 252 -2.22 -3.42 -0.12
N THR A 253 -2.60 -3.75 -1.36
CA THR A 253 -2.47 -5.12 -1.89
C THR A 253 -1.23 -5.23 -2.77
N TYR A 254 -0.33 -6.14 -2.43
CA TYR A 254 0.84 -6.46 -3.24
C TYR A 254 0.57 -7.71 -4.07
N VAL A 255 0.60 -7.57 -5.39
CA VAL A 255 0.41 -8.67 -6.36
C VAL A 255 1.79 -9.13 -6.82
N TRP A 256 2.36 -10.08 -6.10
CA TRP A 256 3.70 -10.62 -6.38
C TRP A 256 3.61 -11.91 -7.17
N THR A 257 3.93 -11.85 -8.46
CA THR A 257 3.88 -13.03 -9.34
C THR A 257 5.25 -13.70 -9.48
N HIS A 258 5.31 -14.83 -10.20
CA HIS A 258 6.55 -15.61 -10.38
C HIS A 258 7.14 -16.03 -9.02
N ASP A 259 6.31 -16.72 -8.24
CA ASP A 259 6.51 -16.98 -6.82
C ASP A 259 7.60 -18.00 -6.45
N SER A 260 8.22 -18.66 -7.42
CA SER A 260 9.06 -19.84 -7.17
C SER A 260 10.01 -20.15 -8.32
N ILE A 261 10.83 -21.19 -8.14
CA ILE A 261 11.62 -21.83 -9.20
C ILE A 261 10.79 -22.30 -10.41
N GLY A 262 9.46 -22.44 -10.26
CA GLY A 262 8.53 -22.74 -11.35
C GLY A 262 8.53 -21.71 -12.48
N LEU A 263 9.21 -20.57 -12.30
CA LEU A 263 9.42 -19.62 -13.39
C LEU A 263 10.31 -20.18 -14.51
N GLY A 264 11.27 -21.06 -14.22
CA GLY A 264 12.15 -21.64 -15.24
C GLY A 264 13.33 -20.75 -15.66
N GLU A 265 13.35 -20.37 -16.94
CA GLU A 265 14.55 -20.03 -17.72
C GLU A 265 15.25 -18.72 -17.32
N ASP A 266 14.58 -17.78 -16.64
CA ASP A 266 15.23 -16.53 -16.18
C ASP A 266 16.26 -16.77 -15.07
N GLY A 267 16.29 -17.98 -14.50
CA GLY A 267 17.35 -18.45 -13.63
C GLY A 267 17.33 -17.88 -12.20
N PRO A 268 18.38 -18.14 -11.42
CA PRO A 268 18.36 -17.97 -9.96
C PRO A 268 18.17 -16.53 -9.49
N THR A 269 18.50 -15.53 -10.32
CA THR A 269 18.29 -14.12 -9.99
C THR A 269 16.81 -13.70 -10.02
N HIS A 270 15.96 -14.53 -10.63
CA HIS A 270 14.52 -14.29 -10.73
C HIS A 270 13.70 -15.23 -9.84
N GLN A 271 14.31 -16.27 -9.30
CA GLN A 271 13.64 -17.36 -8.59
C GLN A 271 13.62 -17.08 -7.09
N PRO A 272 12.44 -16.80 -6.49
CA PRO A 272 12.34 -16.56 -5.05
C PRO A 272 12.67 -17.82 -4.24
N VAL A 273 13.43 -17.65 -3.14
CA VAL A 273 13.75 -18.74 -2.20
C VAL A 273 13.35 -18.36 -0.77
N GLU A 274 14.00 -17.35 -0.21
CA GLU A 274 13.83 -16.81 1.15
C GLU A 274 12.67 -15.83 1.29
N HIS A 275 12.14 -15.34 0.16
CA HIS A 275 11.24 -14.19 0.10
C HIS A 275 9.95 -14.42 0.88
N ILE A 276 9.38 -15.63 0.80
CA ILE A 276 8.16 -15.99 1.55
C ILE A 276 8.40 -15.90 3.06
N ALA A 277 9.52 -16.44 3.55
CA ALA A 277 9.88 -16.39 4.96
C ALA A 277 10.15 -14.94 5.42
N ALA A 278 10.89 -14.19 4.60
CA ALA A 278 11.21 -12.79 4.83
C ALA A 278 9.97 -11.89 4.97
N LEU A 279 8.96 -12.10 4.12
CA LEU A 279 7.72 -11.35 4.12
C LEU A 279 6.80 -11.76 5.27
N ARG A 280 6.65 -13.06 5.54
CA ARG A 280 5.86 -13.57 6.69
C ARG A 280 6.39 -13.09 8.04
N ALA A 281 7.67 -12.76 8.12
CA ALA A 281 8.28 -12.22 9.33
C ALA A 281 7.91 -10.74 9.62
N ILE A 282 7.25 -10.03 8.69
CA ILE A 282 6.82 -8.65 8.90
C ILE A 282 5.52 -8.63 9.71
N PRO A 283 5.50 -8.09 10.95
CA PRO A 283 4.28 -8.05 11.76
C PRO A 283 3.20 -7.18 11.11
N GLY A 284 1.97 -7.68 11.06
CA GLY A 284 0.82 -6.97 10.50
C GLY A 284 0.73 -7.00 8.97
N LEU A 285 1.56 -7.80 8.28
CA LEU A 285 1.43 -8.12 6.86
C LEU A 285 0.83 -9.51 6.71
N ASP A 286 -0.35 -9.62 6.09
CA ASP A 286 -0.88 -10.93 5.70
C ASP A 286 -0.17 -11.41 4.43
N VAL A 287 0.22 -12.69 4.38
CA VAL A 287 0.93 -13.28 3.23
C VAL A 287 0.19 -14.53 2.78
N VAL A 288 -0.43 -14.46 1.60
CA VAL A 288 -1.31 -15.50 1.05
C VAL A 288 -0.71 -16.04 -0.24
N ARG A 289 -0.57 -17.37 -0.32
CA ARG A 289 -0.05 -18.08 -1.50
C ARG A 289 -1.06 -19.15 -1.94
N PRO A 290 -2.06 -18.78 -2.77
CA PRO A 290 -3.19 -19.64 -3.13
C PRO A 290 -2.75 -20.83 -3.98
N ALA A 291 -3.37 -21.99 -3.73
CA ALA A 291 -3.05 -23.27 -4.36
C ALA A 291 -3.63 -23.44 -5.77
N ASP A 292 -4.78 -22.83 -6.04
CA ASP A 292 -5.46 -22.89 -7.33
C ASP A 292 -6.19 -21.58 -7.65
N ALA A 293 -6.82 -21.52 -8.81
CA ALA A 293 -7.56 -20.34 -9.23
C ALA A 293 -8.77 -20.02 -8.34
N ASN A 294 -9.43 -21.01 -7.73
CA ASN A 294 -10.58 -20.78 -6.85
C ASN A 294 -10.15 -20.24 -5.47
N GLU A 295 -8.95 -20.59 -4.99
CA GLU A 295 -8.35 -19.97 -3.81
C GLU A 295 -7.95 -18.51 -4.07
N VAL A 296 -7.49 -18.16 -5.27
CA VAL A 296 -7.23 -16.76 -5.65
C VAL A 296 -8.50 -15.90 -5.52
N VAL A 297 -9.63 -16.43 -5.99
CA VAL A 297 -10.95 -15.77 -5.88
C VAL A 297 -11.29 -15.50 -4.42
N VAL A 298 -11.14 -16.49 -3.54
CA VAL A 298 -11.42 -16.32 -2.10
C VAL A 298 -10.40 -15.38 -1.44
N ALA A 299 -9.12 -15.46 -1.79
CA ALA A 299 -8.09 -14.58 -1.25
C ALA A 299 -8.41 -13.10 -1.53
N TRP A 300 -8.75 -12.75 -2.77
CA TRP A 300 -9.18 -11.39 -3.12
C TRP A 300 -10.45 -10.95 -2.38
N ARG A 301 -11.40 -11.86 -2.16
CA ARG A 301 -12.61 -11.58 -1.38
C ARG A 301 -12.25 -11.13 0.02
N GLU A 302 -11.39 -11.90 0.68
CA GLU A 302 -10.94 -11.63 2.03
C GLU A 302 -10.07 -10.36 2.12
N ILE A 303 -9.21 -10.11 1.13
CA ILE A 303 -8.39 -8.88 1.04
C ILE A 303 -9.29 -7.64 1.09
N VAL A 304 -10.34 -7.60 0.25
CA VAL A 304 -11.25 -6.45 0.18
C VAL A 304 -12.08 -6.31 1.45
N ASN A 305 -12.55 -7.42 2.03
CA ASN A 305 -13.33 -7.40 3.28
C ASN A 305 -12.51 -6.96 4.49
N ARG A 306 -11.29 -7.47 4.65
CA ARG A 306 -10.45 -7.21 5.83
C ARG A 306 -9.76 -5.86 5.80
N SER A 307 -9.43 -5.36 4.59
CA SER A 307 -8.79 -4.06 4.40
C SER A 307 -7.51 -3.88 5.26
N ASN A 308 -6.65 -4.91 5.27
CA ASN A 308 -5.30 -4.89 5.83
C ASN A 308 -4.25 -4.92 4.70
N PRO A 309 -2.97 -4.62 4.97
CA PRO A 309 -1.92 -4.85 3.98
C PRO A 309 -1.72 -6.34 3.74
N VAL A 310 -1.78 -6.75 2.47
CA VAL A 310 -1.68 -8.16 2.07
C VAL A 310 -0.72 -8.33 0.91
N GLY A 311 0.15 -9.34 1.01
CA GLY A 311 0.94 -9.87 -0.10
C GLY A 311 0.33 -11.13 -0.68
N LEU A 312 -0.01 -11.10 -1.98
CA LEU A 312 -0.53 -12.23 -2.73
C LEU A 312 0.60 -12.80 -3.62
N LEU A 313 0.98 -14.05 -3.37
CA LEU A 313 2.11 -14.73 -4.01
C LEU A 313 1.57 -15.67 -5.09
N LEU A 314 1.90 -15.41 -6.35
CA LEU A 314 1.21 -15.99 -7.49
C LEU A 314 2.16 -16.70 -8.46
N SER A 315 1.79 -17.90 -8.88
CA SER A 315 2.49 -18.73 -9.83
C SER A 315 2.56 -18.11 -11.23
N ARG A 316 3.68 -18.37 -11.94
CA ARG A 316 3.83 -18.11 -13.38
C ARG A 316 3.13 -19.19 -14.19
N GLN A 317 3.39 -20.43 -13.80
CA GLN A 317 2.93 -21.67 -14.40
C GLN A 317 1.47 -21.95 -14.06
N ASN A 318 0.82 -22.73 -14.93
CA ASN A 318 -0.51 -23.23 -14.68
C ASN A 318 -0.52 -24.21 -13.50
N LEU A 319 -1.56 -24.13 -12.69
CA LEU A 319 -1.84 -25.08 -11.62
C LEU A 319 -3.19 -25.76 -11.91
N PRO A 320 -3.34 -27.06 -11.57
CA PRO A 320 -4.62 -27.73 -11.69
C PRO A 320 -5.65 -27.07 -10.78
N VAL A 321 -6.88 -26.94 -11.27
CA VAL A 321 -8.00 -26.49 -10.44
C VAL A 321 -8.45 -27.65 -9.56
N ILE A 322 -8.48 -27.46 -8.24
CA ILE A 322 -8.77 -28.54 -7.29
C ILE A 322 -10.25 -28.89 -7.36
N ASN A 323 -10.57 -30.17 -7.54
CA ASN A 323 -11.94 -30.66 -7.58
C ASN A 323 -12.60 -30.57 -6.19
N ARG A 324 -13.49 -29.58 -6.02
CA ARG A 324 -14.19 -29.29 -4.77
C ARG A 324 -15.39 -30.22 -4.48
N GLU A 325 -15.71 -31.15 -5.38
CA GLU A 325 -16.63 -32.26 -5.08
C GLU A 325 -15.90 -33.38 -4.33
N LYS A 326 -14.60 -33.53 -4.56
CA LYS A 326 -13.73 -34.51 -3.88
C LYS A 326 -13.05 -33.92 -2.65
N PHE A 327 -12.65 -32.65 -2.71
CA PHE A 327 -11.87 -31.98 -1.67
C PHE A 327 -12.64 -30.80 -1.06
N ALA A 328 -12.20 -30.32 0.10
CA ALA A 328 -12.88 -29.25 0.83
C ALA A 328 -12.99 -27.94 0.01
N SER A 329 -14.02 -27.15 0.31
CA SER A 329 -14.28 -25.84 -0.32
C SER A 329 -13.10 -24.87 -0.17
N SER A 330 -12.87 -24.06 -1.21
CA SER A 330 -11.88 -22.97 -1.19
C SER A 330 -12.22 -21.88 -0.16
N ASP A 331 -13.45 -21.83 0.38
CA ASP A 331 -13.79 -20.94 1.49
C ASP A 331 -12.90 -21.15 2.74
N GLY A 332 -12.25 -22.32 2.84
CA GLY A 332 -11.24 -22.59 3.85
C GLY A 332 -10.08 -21.59 3.87
N VAL A 333 -9.78 -20.93 2.75
CA VAL A 333 -8.74 -19.88 2.63
C VAL A 333 -8.95 -18.75 3.64
N ALA A 334 -10.21 -18.41 3.99
CA ALA A 334 -10.49 -17.38 4.98
C ALA A 334 -9.93 -17.72 6.39
N ARG A 335 -9.64 -18.99 6.67
CA ARG A 335 -9.03 -19.43 7.94
C ARG A 335 -7.50 -19.42 7.91
N GLY A 336 -6.88 -19.15 6.76
CA GLY A 336 -5.43 -19.19 6.56
C GLY A 336 -4.88 -20.60 6.27
N ALA A 337 -5.35 -21.61 6.99
CA ALA A 337 -5.07 -23.02 6.71
C ALA A 337 -6.33 -23.87 6.94
N TYR A 338 -6.50 -24.94 6.17
CA TYR A 338 -7.66 -25.82 6.28
C TYR A 338 -7.34 -27.23 5.79
N ALA A 339 -7.94 -28.26 6.38
CA ALA A 339 -7.82 -29.61 5.85
C ALA A 339 -8.53 -29.68 4.49
N LEU A 340 -7.74 -29.78 3.42
CA LEU A 340 -8.22 -29.88 2.04
C LEU A 340 -8.69 -31.30 1.72
N ASN A 341 -7.87 -32.29 2.13
CA ASN A 341 -8.21 -33.70 2.11
C ASN A 341 -8.17 -34.23 3.54
N ASP A 342 -9.34 -34.42 4.16
CA ASP A 342 -9.43 -34.86 5.55
C ASP A 342 -9.59 -36.38 5.65
N VAL A 343 -8.88 -36.96 6.61
CA VAL A 343 -8.92 -38.38 6.94
C VAL A 343 -8.88 -38.54 8.45
N ALA A 344 -9.72 -39.43 8.97
CA ALA A 344 -9.79 -39.71 10.40
C ALA A 344 -8.57 -40.51 10.86
N ARG A 345 -7.89 -40.03 11.92
CA ARG A 345 -6.66 -40.62 12.48
C ARG A 345 -5.58 -40.79 11.40
N PRO A 346 -5.05 -39.68 10.83
CA PRO A 346 -4.01 -39.76 9.82
C PRO A 346 -2.70 -40.26 10.42
N ASP A 347 -1.94 -41.03 9.64
CA ASP A 347 -0.57 -41.45 9.98
C ASP A 347 0.41 -40.28 9.75
N VAL A 348 0.11 -39.41 8.79
CA VAL A 348 0.91 -38.23 8.44
C VAL A 348 0.04 -37.05 8.02
N ILE A 349 0.52 -35.84 8.28
CA ILE A 349 -0.09 -34.59 7.79
C ILE A 349 0.89 -33.93 6.83
N LEU A 350 0.46 -33.74 5.58
CA LEU A 350 1.18 -32.99 4.56
C LEU A 350 0.65 -31.56 4.56
N ILE A 351 1.50 -30.59 4.91
CA ILE A 351 1.17 -29.17 4.91
C ILE A 351 1.87 -28.52 3.73
N ALA A 352 1.11 -27.93 2.82
CA ALA A 352 1.63 -27.31 1.61
C ALA A 352 1.03 -25.92 1.37
N THR A 353 1.61 -25.16 0.45
CA THR A 353 1.08 -23.85 0.03
C THR A 353 1.31 -23.67 -1.46
N GLY A 354 0.47 -22.88 -2.12
CA GLY A 354 0.66 -22.58 -3.54
C GLY A 354 0.73 -23.83 -4.41
N SER A 355 1.67 -23.81 -5.36
CA SER A 355 1.91 -24.89 -6.32
C SER A 355 2.21 -26.25 -5.72
N GLU A 356 2.64 -26.31 -4.46
CA GLU A 356 2.98 -27.59 -3.82
C GLU A 356 1.76 -28.33 -3.27
N VAL A 357 0.57 -27.71 -3.22
CA VAL A 357 -0.64 -28.37 -2.72
C VAL A 357 -1.11 -29.49 -3.65
N SER A 358 -1.08 -29.28 -4.97
CA SER A 358 -1.40 -30.37 -5.92
C SER A 358 -0.40 -31.52 -5.82
N LEU A 359 0.88 -31.21 -5.60
CA LEU A 359 1.91 -32.22 -5.35
C LEU A 359 1.63 -33.00 -4.06
N ALA A 360 1.22 -32.33 -2.98
CA ALA A 360 0.83 -32.97 -1.72
C ALA A 360 -0.41 -33.87 -1.88
N LEU A 361 -1.40 -33.48 -2.70
CA LEU A 361 -2.54 -34.32 -3.05
C LEU A 361 -2.10 -35.58 -3.81
N SER A 362 -1.24 -35.45 -4.81
CA SER A 362 -0.70 -36.61 -5.54
C SER A 362 0.11 -37.52 -4.63
N ALA A 363 0.92 -36.96 -3.71
CA ALA A 363 1.66 -37.75 -2.72
C ALA A 363 0.72 -38.50 -1.77
N ALA A 364 -0.38 -37.88 -1.33
CA ALA A 364 -1.37 -38.53 -0.49
C ALA A 364 -2.05 -39.72 -1.20
N GLU A 365 -2.28 -39.63 -2.51
CA GLU A 365 -2.81 -40.74 -3.31
C GLU A 365 -1.83 -41.91 -3.42
N LEU A 366 -0.54 -41.62 -3.60
CA LEU A 366 0.51 -42.65 -3.60
C LEU A 366 0.63 -43.34 -2.23
N LEU A 367 0.64 -42.56 -1.15
CA LEU A 367 0.69 -43.06 0.23
C LEU A 367 -0.52 -43.94 0.57
N ALA A 368 -1.72 -43.60 0.08
CA ALA A 368 -2.90 -44.42 0.25
C ALA A 368 -2.74 -45.81 -0.39
N GLY A 369 -2.04 -45.91 -1.52
CA GLY A 369 -1.67 -47.18 -2.16
C GLY A 369 -0.74 -48.06 -1.30
N GLU A 370 0.01 -47.44 -0.39
CA GLU A 370 0.86 -48.10 0.62
C GLU A 370 0.14 -48.26 1.98
N ASN A 371 -1.17 -48.01 2.03
CA ASN A 371 -1.99 -48.05 3.24
C ASN A 371 -1.56 -47.05 4.33
N ILE A 372 -0.97 -45.91 3.93
CA ILE A 372 -0.61 -44.78 4.80
C ILE A 372 -1.66 -43.68 4.62
N LYS A 373 -2.35 -43.30 5.70
CA LYS A 373 -3.39 -42.26 5.67
C LYS A 373 -2.77 -40.87 5.80
N ALA A 374 -2.71 -40.16 4.67
CA ALA A 374 -2.22 -38.78 4.63
C ALA A 374 -3.37 -37.76 4.65
N ARG A 375 -3.38 -36.85 5.63
CA ARG A 375 -4.19 -35.63 5.58
C ARG A 375 -3.43 -34.55 4.81
N VAL A 376 -4.09 -33.84 3.92
CA VAL A 376 -3.50 -32.68 3.22
C VAL A 376 -4.12 -31.39 3.75
N VAL A 377 -3.27 -30.45 4.18
CA VAL A 377 -3.61 -29.12 4.70
C VAL A 377 -3.03 -28.04 3.81
#